data_AF-A0A9D5K175-F1
#
_entry.id   AF-A0A9D5K175-F1
#
_cell.length_a   1.000
_cell.length_b   1.000
_cell.length_c   1.000
_cell.angle_alpha   90.00
_cell.angle_beta   90.00
_cell.angle_gamma   90.00
#
_symmetry.space_group_name_H-M   'P 1'
#
loop_
_entity.id
_entity.type
_entity.pdbx_description
1 polymer ?
#
loop_
_entity_poly.entity_id
_entity_poly.type
_entity_poly.pdbx_seq_one_letter_code
_entity_poly.pdbx_strand_id
1 'polypeptide(L)'
;MIFRAFLLLFVMASLSFPQTKLSGDIGGMTIDSSGNPYIITENVTIPAEKSTHIGAGCVLLFEAFTGMIVTGTLRAAGTMNHPVVFTSVNDQRYNPSSQKEAEPFDWNGVYITPESEEVSLSNIVLAFSVYGIKSEKSALTLNNATFNANGQFHFTVNDSMPRVTEGVPFDYGKVEEPEEPKTLEVAQKSRSYRRSLLLPIALGATGCAAGAAGAIFFVKSTDAADNYDASTNHVRQKEFLEEYERSRGIAVACAAVAAAALPASVLLYVRAMKSEKNTVAIRLSPGLDAQFQPLIRMGVVVDIGKGAFR
;
A
#
# COMPACT_ATOMS: atom_id res chain seq x y z
N MET A 1 -3.14 -71.87 -15.32
CA MET A 1 -2.82 -70.48 -15.73
C MET A 1 -3.91 -69.59 -15.13
N ILE A 2 -3.82 -69.18 -13.86
CA ILE A 2 -3.12 -67.98 -13.34
C ILE A 2 -3.41 -66.74 -14.19
N PHE A 3 -4.28 -65.86 -13.68
CA PHE A 3 -4.16 -64.39 -13.58
C PHE A 3 -5.56 -63.78 -13.39
N ARG A 4 -5.83 -62.79 -12.56
CA ARG A 4 -5.20 -62.20 -11.37
C ARG A 4 -6.32 -61.30 -10.82
N ALA A 5 -6.67 -61.44 -9.55
CA ALA A 5 -7.54 -60.48 -8.88
C ALA A 5 -6.84 -59.12 -8.86
N PHE A 6 -7.52 -58.08 -9.35
CA PHE A 6 -7.17 -56.69 -9.08
C PHE A 6 -8.32 -56.06 -8.28
N LEU A 7 -8.26 -56.27 -6.97
CA LEU A 7 -8.97 -55.46 -5.99
C LEU A 7 -8.23 -54.12 -5.93
N LEU A 8 -8.75 -53.11 -6.63
CA LEU A 8 -8.30 -51.72 -6.50
C LEU A 8 -8.74 -51.22 -5.13
N LEU A 9 -7.86 -51.38 -4.13
CA LEU A 9 -7.98 -50.74 -2.83
C LEU A 9 -7.66 -49.25 -3.02
N PHE A 10 -8.70 -48.45 -3.28
CA PHE A 10 -8.61 -46.99 -3.27
C PHE A 10 -8.45 -46.56 -1.81
N VAL A 11 -7.20 -46.44 -1.35
CA VAL A 11 -6.89 -45.88 -0.03
C VAL A 11 -7.23 -44.39 -0.09
N MET A 12 -8.45 -44.04 0.29
CA MET A 12 -8.79 -42.67 0.71
C MET A 12 -7.98 -42.41 1.98
N ALA A 13 -6.79 -41.85 1.83
CA ALA A 13 -6.06 -41.31 2.96
C ALA A 13 -6.86 -40.12 3.49
N SER A 14 -7.67 -40.35 4.52
CA SER A 14 -8.26 -39.28 5.30
C SER A 14 -7.10 -38.54 5.97
N LEU A 15 -6.80 -37.35 5.46
CA LEU A 15 -5.97 -36.38 6.17
C LEU A 15 -6.72 -36.01 7.45
N SER A 16 -6.42 -36.70 8.54
CA SER A 16 -6.85 -36.30 9.88
C SER A 16 -5.92 -35.19 10.33
N PHE A 17 -6.38 -33.94 10.19
CA PHE A 17 -5.68 -32.82 10.81
C PHE A 17 -5.93 -32.89 12.33
N PRO A 18 -4.88 -32.80 13.16
CA PRO A 18 -5.05 -32.80 14.61
C PRO A 18 -5.91 -31.59 15.02
N GLN A 19 -7.09 -31.86 15.56
CA GLN A 19 -7.95 -30.83 16.15
C GLN A 19 -7.44 -30.50 17.55
N THR A 20 -7.23 -29.22 17.84
CA THR A 20 -6.78 -28.79 19.16
C THR A 20 -7.98 -28.40 19.99
N LYS A 21 -8.22 -29.06 21.13
CA LYS A 21 -9.32 -28.70 22.02
C LYS A 21 -8.90 -27.62 22.99
N LEU A 22 -9.74 -26.60 23.17
CA LEU A 22 -9.56 -25.55 24.18
C LEU A 22 -10.81 -25.46 25.07
N SER A 23 -10.59 -25.19 26.35
CA SER A 23 -11.62 -24.97 27.35
C SER A 23 -11.03 -24.17 28.52
N GLY A 24 -11.89 -23.51 29.30
CA GLY A 24 -11.48 -22.84 30.53
C GLY A 24 -10.57 -21.63 30.32
N ASP A 25 -9.57 -21.48 31.19
CA ASP A 25 -8.64 -20.35 31.17
C ASP A 25 -7.63 -20.47 30.01
N ILE A 26 -7.71 -19.55 29.05
CA ILE A 26 -6.77 -19.44 27.92
C ILE A 26 -5.82 -18.24 28.07
N GLY A 27 -5.79 -17.61 29.25
CA GLY A 27 -4.93 -16.48 29.55
C GLY A 27 -3.45 -16.85 29.52
N GLY A 28 -2.65 -16.04 28.82
CA GLY A 28 -1.22 -16.29 28.58
C GLY A 28 -0.94 -17.13 27.34
N MET A 29 -1.96 -17.66 26.66
CA MET A 29 -1.77 -18.46 25.45
C MET A 29 -1.47 -17.58 24.22
N THR A 30 -0.61 -18.10 23.36
CA THR A 30 -0.48 -17.67 21.96
C THR A 30 -1.08 -18.78 21.10
N ILE A 31 -2.17 -18.47 20.41
CA ILE A 31 -2.92 -19.37 19.54
C ILE A 31 -2.49 -19.04 18.11
N ASP A 32 -1.96 -20.02 17.38
CA ASP A 32 -1.44 -19.85 16.02
C ASP A 32 -2.10 -20.83 15.05
N SER A 33 -1.94 -20.62 13.75
CA SER A 33 -2.66 -21.42 12.74
C SER A 33 -2.17 -22.87 12.62
N SER A 34 -1.05 -23.26 13.26
CA SER A 34 -0.56 -24.64 13.23
C SER A 34 -1.41 -25.61 14.05
N GLY A 35 -2.15 -25.10 15.04
CA GLY A 35 -3.08 -25.90 15.84
C GLY A 35 -4.50 -25.97 15.27
N ASN A 36 -4.74 -25.42 14.08
CA ASN A 36 -6.07 -25.37 13.49
C ASN A 36 -6.62 -26.76 13.11
N PRO A 37 -7.94 -26.96 13.22
CA PRO A 37 -8.89 -26.05 13.87
C PRO A 37 -8.85 -26.21 15.40
N TYR A 38 -9.16 -25.12 16.11
CA TYR A 38 -9.34 -25.13 17.55
C TYR A 38 -10.81 -25.38 17.90
N ILE A 39 -11.11 -26.48 18.59
CA ILE A 39 -12.48 -26.81 19.03
C ILE A 39 -12.67 -26.34 20.46
N ILE A 40 -13.63 -25.44 20.66
CA ILE A 40 -13.99 -24.88 21.95
C ILE A 40 -15.11 -25.75 22.53
N THR A 41 -14.76 -26.61 23.48
CA THR A 41 -15.70 -27.60 24.07
C THR A 41 -16.41 -27.08 25.32
N GLU A 42 -15.87 -26.02 25.93
CA GLU A 42 -16.49 -25.30 27.04
C GLU A 42 -16.18 -23.80 26.88
N ASN A 43 -16.82 -22.94 27.68
CA ASN A 43 -16.49 -21.52 27.68
C ASN A 43 -14.98 -21.31 27.89
N VAL A 44 -14.39 -20.50 27.01
CA VAL A 44 -13.03 -20.02 27.19
C VAL A 44 -13.04 -18.65 27.83
N THR A 45 -12.16 -18.45 28.80
CA THR A 45 -12.05 -17.21 29.55
C THR A 45 -10.64 -16.68 29.46
N ILE A 46 -10.52 -15.36 29.30
CA ILE A 46 -9.27 -14.62 29.45
C ILE A 46 -9.42 -13.85 30.77
N PRO A 47 -8.85 -14.34 31.89
CA PRO A 47 -8.95 -13.68 33.18
C PRO A 47 -8.27 -12.31 33.19
N ALA A 48 -8.63 -11.47 34.16
CA ALA A 48 -7.92 -10.22 34.44
C ALA A 48 -6.40 -10.43 34.56
N GLU A 49 -5.61 -9.43 34.18
CA GLU A 49 -4.14 -9.43 34.21
C GLU A 49 -3.47 -10.46 33.28
N LYS A 50 -4.25 -11.22 32.52
CA LYS A 50 -3.74 -12.16 31.52
C LYS A 50 -4.04 -11.67 30.11
N SER A 51 -3.13 -11.99 29.20
CA SER A 51 -3.25 -11.66 27.78
C SER A 51 -3.31 -12.91 26.93
N THR A 52 -4.22 -12.94 25.95
CA THR A 52 -4.26 -13.99 24.92
C THR A 52 -4.07 -13.38 23.55
N HIS A 53 -3.17 -13.97 22.77
CA HIS A 53 -2.92 -13.59 21.40
C HIS A 53 -3.44 -14.65 20.43
N ILE A 54 -4.26 -14.25 19.46
CA ILE A 54 -4.77 -15.12 18.40
C ILE A 54 -4.19 -14.62 17.08
N GLY A 55 -3.35 -15.45 16.46
CA GLY A 55 -2.61 -15.14 15.25
C GLY A 55 -3.44 -15.24 13.97
N ALA A 56 -2.91 -14.70 12.88
CA ALA A 56 -3.56 -14.72 11.57
C ALA A 56 -3.87 -16.14 11.09
N GLY A 57 -5.07 -16.32 10.53
CA GLY A 57 -5.54 -17.60 9.99
C GLY A 57 -6.03 -18.60 11.04
N CYS A 58 -6.04 -18.26 12.34
CA CYS A 58 -6.62 -19.12 13.36
C CYS A 58 -8.13 -19.31 13.16
N VAL A 59 -8.60 -20.53 13.40
CA VAL A 59 -10.00 -20.92 13.28
C VAL A 59 -10.47 -21.54 14.60
N LEU A 60 -11.38 -20.85 15.28
CA LEU A 60 -11.99 -21.27 16.52
C LEU A 60 -13.43 -21.72 16.25
N LEU A 61 -13.69 -23.00 16.51
CA LEU A 61 -14.93 -23.71 16.30
C LEU A 61 -15.64 -23.92 17.64
N PHE A 62 -16.77 -23.26 17.85
CA PHE A 62 -17.50 -23.30 19.11
C PHE A 62 -18.59 -24.38 19.09
N GLU A 63 -18.59 -25.24 20.12
CA GLU A 63 -19.69 -26.18 20.36
C GLU A 63 -20.91 -25.45 20.95
N ALA A 64 -22.05 -26.15 20.97
CA ALA A 64 -23.29 -25.61 21.54
C ALA A 64 -23.10 -25.17 22.99
N PHE A 65 -23.74 -24.05 23.35
CA PHE A 65 -23.69 -23.44 24.68
C PHE A 65 -22.30 -22.96 25.14
N THR A 66 -21.32 -22.89 24.24
CA THR A 66 -19.99 -22.34 24.52
C THR A 66 -19.86 -20.89 24.03
N GLY A 67 -18.84 -20.18 24.50
CA GLY A 67 -18.53 -18.82 24.12
C GLY A 67 -17.18 -18.37 24.65
N MET A 68 -16.86 -17.09 24.44
CA MET A 68 -15.63 -16.47 24.92
C MET A 68 -15.95 -15.35 25.89
N ILE A 69 -15.29 -15.35 27.05
CA ILE A 69 -15.42 -14.31 28.08
C ILE A 69 -14.07 -13.60 28.22
N VAL A 70 -14.07 -12.28 28.02
CA VAL A 70 -12.86 -11.46 28.04
C VAL A 70 -12.88 -10.52 29.25
N THR A 71 -12.05 -10.82 30.23
CA THR A 71 -11.81 -10.03 31.46
C THR A 71 -10.40 -9.45 31.49
N GLY A 72 -9.43 -10.04 30.80
CA GLY A 72 -8.09 -9.49 30.61
C GLY A 72 -7.91 -8.83 29.25
N THR A 73 -6.77 -9.12 28.62
CA THR A 73 -6.37 -8.57 27.32
C THR A 73 -6.56 -9.59 26.19
N LEU A 74 -7.27 -9.22 25.13
CA LEU A 74 -7.46 -10.03 23.93
C LEU A 74 -6.92 -9.32 22.69
N ARG A 75 -5.97 -9.96 22.00
CA ARG A 75 -5.45 -9.48 20.72
C ARG A 75 -5.63 -10.53 19.62
N ALA A 76 -6.62 -10.34 18.75
CA ALA A 76 -6.78 -11.14 17.53
C ALA A 76 -6.23 -10.37 16.33
N ALA A 77 -5.11 -10.83 15.77
CA ALA A 77 -4.40 -10.15 14.71
C ALA A 77 -4.50 -10.92 13.38
N GLY A 78 -5.70 -10.91 12.78
CA GLY A 78 -5.91 -11.42 11.44
C GLY A 78 -5.28 -10.53 10.38
N THR A 79 -5.20 -11.05 9.15
CA THR A 79 -4.86 -10.27 7.94
C THR A 79 -5.99 -10.40 6.92
N MET A 80 -6.01 -9.52 5.91
CA MET A 80 -6.98 -9.59 4.80
C MET A 80 -7.06 -10.98 4.14
N ASN A 81 -5.92 -11.66 3.99
CA ASN A 81 -5.83 -12.98 3.34
C ASN A 81 -6.02 -14.14 4.32
N HIS A 82 -5.74 -13.91 5.61
CA HIS A 82 -5.81 -14.91 6.67
C HIS A 82 -6.51 -14.29 7.89
N PRO A 83 -7.85 -14.14 7.83
CA PRO A 83 -8.59 -13.59 8.95
C PRO A 83 -8.57 -14.56 10.15
N VAL A 84 -8.85 -14.03 11.34
CA VAL A 84 -9.17 -14.89 12.52
C VAL A 84 -10.65 -15.20 12.46
N VAL A 85 -11.00 -16.49 12.53
CA VAL A 85 -12.38 -16.95 12.37
C VAL A 85 -12.91 -17.48 13.69
N PHE A 86 -14.03 -16.93 14.15
CA PHE A 86 -14.84 -17.42 15.26
C PHE A 86 -16.17 -17.91 14.68
N THR A 87 -16.42 -19.21 14.72
CA THR A 87 -17.59 -19.80 14.05
C THR A 87 -18.08 -21.05 14.76
N SER A 88 -19.24 -21.55 14.35
CA SER A 88 -19.83 -22.79 14.86
C SER A 88 -18.96 -24.00 14.51
N VAL A 89 -18.92 -25.00 15.38
CA VAL A 89 -18.36 -26.33 15.07
C VAL A 89 -19.08 -27.00 13.88
N ASN A 90 -20.29 -26.55 13.55
CA ASN A 90 -21.07 -27.03 12.42
C ASN A 90 -20.70 -26.33 11.09
N ASP A 91 -19.82 -25.31 11.09
CA ASP A 91 -19.45 -24.59 9.87
C ASP A 91 -18.58 -25.47 8.97
N GLN A 92 -19.20 -26.09 7.97
CA GLN A 92 -18.55 -27.04 7.07
C GLN A 92 -17.39 -26.45 6.26
N ARG A 93 -17.29 -25.11 6.15
CA ARG A 93 -16.13 -24.45 5.53
C ARG A 93 -14.84 -24.70 6.32
N TYR A 94 -14.98 -24.90 7.62
CA TYR A 94 -13.87 -25.05 8.57
C TYR A 94 -13.88 -26.38 9.33
N ASN A 95 -15.02 -27.08 9.33
CA ASN A 95 -15.17 -28.45 9.79
C ASN A 95 -15.93 -29.29 8.75
N PRO A 96 -15.26 -29.75 7.66
CA PRO A 96 -15.90 -30.55 6.62
C PRO A 96 -16.48 -31.88 7.09
N SER A 97 -16.15 -32.31 8.31
CA SER A 97 -16.69 -33.52 8.94
C SER A 97 -18.02 -33.32 9.65
N SER A 98 -18.47 -32.07 9.82
CA SER A 98 -19.76 -31.76 10.43
C SER A 98 -20.91 -32.37 9.62
N GLN A 99 -21.84 -33.01 10.31
CA GLN A 99 -23.06 -33.56 9.74
C GLN A 99 -24.25 -32.59 9.80
N LYS A 100 -24.09 -31.48 10.54
CA LYS A 100 -25.09 -30.41 10.65
C LYS A 100 -24.59 -29.19 9.87
N GLU A 101 -25.52 -28.43 9.30
CA GLU A 101 -25.23 -27.07 8.82
C GLU A 101 -25.09 -26.10 9.99
N ALA A 102 -24.25 -25.09 9.83
CA ALA A 102 -24.14 -24.00 10.79
C ALA A 102 -25.36 -23.09 10.71
N GLU A 103 -25.92 -22.75 11.87
CA GLU A 103 -27.09 -21.89 12.00
C GLU A 103 -26.81 -20.77 13.01
N PRO A 104 -27.47 -19.59 12.88
CA PRO A 104 -27.49 -18.63 13.97
C PRO A 104 -27.90 -19.32 15.29
N PHE A 105 -27.41 -18.81 16.42
CA PHE A 105 -27.61 -19.39 17.76
C PHE A 105 -26.86 -20.70 18.06
N ASP A 106 -25.96 -21.17 17.18
CA ASP A 106 -25.18 -22.40 17.44
C ASP A 106 -24.22 -22.27 18.63
N TRP A 107 -23.74 -21.05 18.95
CA TRP A 107 -22.87 -20.78 20.12
C TRP A 107 -23.12 -19.38 20.67
N ASN A 108 -22.69 -19.06 21.90
CA ASN A 108 -23.14 -17.87 22.61
C ASN A 108 -22.64 -16.55 21.98
N GLY A 109 -21.39 -16.49 21.55
CA GLY A 109 -20.73 -15.26 21.13
C GLY A 109 -19.51 -14.89 21.95
N VAL A 110 -19.00 -13.68 21.72
CA VAL A 110 -17.89 -13.10 22.49
C VAL A 110 -18.44 -12.03 23.43
N TYR A 111 -18.21 -12.22 24.72
CA TYR A 111 -18.60 -11.28 25.77
C TYR A 111 -17.36 -10.58 26.34
N ILE A 112 -17.34 -9.26 26.24
CA ILE A 112 -16.29 -8.40 26.78
C ILE A 112 -16.83 -7.73 28.04
N THR A 113 -16.23 -8.08 29.17
CA THR A 113 -16.64 -7.59 30.50
C THR A 113 -16.20 -6.13 30.73
N PRO A 114 -16.81 -5.41 31.67
CA PRO A 114 -16.37 -4.07 32.08
C PRO A 114 -14.91 -4.03 32.56
N GLU A 115 -14.44 -5.13 33.17
CA GLU A 115 -13.09 -5.27 33.73
C GLU A 115 -12.02 -5.56 32.67
N SER A 116 -12.42 -5.83 31.41
CA SER A 116 -11.48 -6.05 30.30
C SER A 116 -10.42 -4.95 30.22
N GLU A 117 -9.21 -5.31 29.84
CA GLU A 117 -8.08 -4.38 29.71
C GLU A 117 -8.02 -3.81 28.30
N GLU A 118 -7.22 -4.42 27.43
CA GLU A 118 -7.11 -4.10 26.01
C GLU A 118 -7.81 -5.17 25.17
N VAL A 119 -8.71 -4.74 24.28
CA VAL A 119 -9.32 -5.63 23.28
C VAL A 119 -9.09 -5.04 21.88
N SER A 120 -8.28 -5.75 21.10
CA SER A 120 -7.92 -5.36 19.73
C SER A 120 -8.17 -6.53 18.78
N LEU A 121 -9.13 -6.36 17.87
CA LEU A 121 -9.57 -7.38 16.92
C LEU A 121 -9.44 -6.83 15.50
N SER A 122 -8.50 -7.39 14.74
CA SER A 122 -8.21 -6.96 13.36
C SER A 122 -8.45 -8.10 12.38
N ASN A 123 -9.13 -7.82 11.26
CA ASN A 123 -9.48 -8.77 10.20
C ASN A 123 -10.09 -10.05 10.77
N ILE A 124 -11.20 -9.91 11.49
CA ILE A 124 -11.90 -11.05 12.08
C ILE A 124 -13.17 -11.38 11.30
N VAL A 125 -13.55 -12.65 11.34
CA VAL A 125 -14.88 -13.12 10.90
C VAL A 125 -15.55 -13.77 12.09
N LEU A 126 -16.75 -13.31 12.46
CA LEU A 126 -17.54 -13.92 13.52
C LEU A 126 -18.92 -14.30 12.98
N ALA A 127 -19.23 -15.60 13.05
CA ALA A 127 -20.45 -16.14 12.46
C ALA A 127 -21.20 -17.16 13.32
N PHE A 128 -22.50 -17.29 13.04
CA PHE A 128 -23.39 -18.35 13.57
C PHE A 128 -23.55 -18.35 15.10
N SER A 129 -23.38 -17.20 15.76
CA SER A 129 -23.56 -17.08 17.20
C SER A 129 -24.97 -16.61 17.60
N VAL A 130 -25.29 -16.65 18.90
CA VAL A 130 -26.47 -16.01 19.49
C VAL A 130 -26.32 -14.50 19.38
N TYR A 131 -25.18 -13.95 19.80
CA TYR A 131 -24.78 -12.57 19.55
C TYR A 131 -23.34 -12.53 19.07
N GLY A 132 -22.97 -11.57 18.22
CA GLY A 132 -21.60 -11.51 17.71
C GLY A 132 -20.60 -11.13 18.79
N ILE A 133 -20.39 -9.84 19.00
CA ILE A 133 -19.62 -9.31 20.12
C ILE A 133 -20.55 -8.46 20.99
N LYS A 134 -20.70 -8.81 22.27
CA LYS A 134 -21.34 -7.97 23.29
C LYS A 134 -20.25 -7.37 24.17
N SER A 135 -20.11 -6.04 24.15
CA SER A 135 -19.15 -5.34 25.01
C SER A 135 -19.84 -4.41 26.00
N GLU A 136 -19.45 -4.50 27.26
CA GLU A 136 -19.84 -3.56 28.32
C GLU A 136 -18.80 -2.46 28.55
N LYS A 137 -17.83 -2.34 27.64
CA LYS A 137 -16.77 -1.32 27.65
C LYS A 137 -16.66 -0.67 26.28
N SER A 138 -16.51 0.64 26.20
CA SER A 138 -16.31 1.34 24.92
C SER A 138 -14.87 1.36 24.42
N ALA A 139 -13.91 1.07 25.29
CA ALA A 139 -12.49 1.03 24.95
C ALA A 139 -12.10 -0.35 24.37
N LEU A 140 -12.52 -0.60 23.14
CA LEU A 140 -12.06 -1.69 22.29
C LEU A 140 -11.85 -1.17 20.87
N THR A 141 -11.04 -1.89 20.10
CA THR A 141 -10.80 -1.60 18.69
C THR A 141 -11.19 -2.80 17.84
N LEU A 142 -12.10 -2.55 16.89
CA LEU A 142 -12.42 -3.47 15.79
C LEU A 142 -11.89 -2.83 14.51
N ASN A 143 -11.06 -3.56 13.78
CA ASN A 143 -10.63 -3.17 12.44
C ASN A 143 -10.95 -4.29 11.45
N ASN A 144 -11.71 -3.96 10.41
CA ASN A 144 -12.14 -4.90 9.38
C ASN A 144 -12.81 -6.17 9.97
N ALA A 145 -13.71 -5.99 10.93
CA ALA A 145 -14.49 -7.09 11.51
C ALA A 145 -15.70 -7.38 10.62
N THR A 146 -15.89 -8.64 10.24
CA THR A 146 -17.04 -9.09 9.43
C THR A 146 -17.93 -10.00 10.25
N PHE A 147 -19.23 -9.71 10.29
CA PHE A 147 -20.21 -10.51 11.02
C PHE A 147 -21.19 -11.16 10.07
N ASN A 148 -21.50 -12.44 10.27
CA ASN A 148 -22.36 -13.23 9.36
C ASN A 148 -23.32 -14.12 10.15
N ALA A 149 -24.60 -14.13 9.81
CA ALA A 149 -25.58 -15.08 10.35
C ALA A 149 -25.58 -15.20 11.90
N ASN A 150 -25.44 -14.08 12.63
CA ASN A 150 -25.60 -14.07 14.09
C ASN A 150 -27.08 -13.82 14.45
N GLY A 151 -27.56 -14.41 15.54
CA GLY A 151 -28.98 -14.49 15.86
C GLY A 151 -29.62 -13.18 16.29
N GLN A 152 -29.24 -12.66 17.47
CA GLN A 152 -29.85 -11.49 18.09
C GLN A 152 -29.29 -10.18 17.55
N PHE A 153 -27.97 -10.08 17.44
CA PHE A 153 -27.25 -8.90 16.95
C PHE A 153 -25.79 -9.22 16.61
N HIS A 154 -25.16 -8.40 15.77
CA HIS A 154 -23.75 -8.55 15.41
C HIS A 154 -22.80 -7.91 16.43
N PHE A 155 -23.11 -6.71 16.90
CA PHE A 155 -22.24 -5.97 17.81
C PHE A 155 -23.04 -5.04 18.72
N THR A 156 -22.71 -5.05 20.00
CA THR A 156 -23.18 -4.06 20.99
C THR A 156 -22.02 -3.54 21.81
N VAL A 157 -22.14 -2.28 22.23
CA VAL A 157 -21.18 -1.60 23.08
C VAL A 157 -21.90 -0.69 24.07
N ASN A 158 -21.68 -0.89 25.37
CA ASN A 158 -22.41 -0.18 26.44
C ASN A 158 -23.93 -0.17 26.20
N ASP A 159 -24.50 -1.35 25.92
CA ASP A 159 -25.91 -1.57 25.57
C ASP A 159 -26.43 -0.82 24.33
N SER A 160 -25.57 -0.06 23.65
CA SER A 160 -25.87 0.54 22.37
C SER A 160 -25.62 -0.47 21.26
N MET A 161 -26.48 -0.48 20.24
CA MET A 161 -26.37 -1.37 19.09
C MET A 161 -26.04 -0.56 17.83
N PRO A 162 -24.75 -0.35 17.51
CA PRO A 162 -24.35 0.26 16.26
C PRO A 162 -24.89 -0.51 15.06
N ARG A 163 -25.17 0.19 13.97
CA ARG A 163 -25.63 -0.43 12.73
C ARG A 163 -24.48 -1.19 12.06
N VAL A 164 -24.47 -2.50 12.21
CA VAL A 164 -23.57 -3.42 11.49
C VAL A 164 -24.36 -4.07 10.35
N THR A 165 -23.80 -4.05 9.14
CA THR A 165 -24.40 -4.74 7.99
C THR A 165 -23.72 -6.09 7.82
N GLU A 166 -24.52 -7.14 7.66
CA GLU A 166 -24.03 -8.49 7.49
C GLU A 166 -23.07 -8.60 6.28
N GLY A 167 -21.96 -9.31 6.45
CA GLY A 167 -20.97 -9.54 5.39
C GLY A 167 -20.16 -8.32 4.97
N VAL A 168 -20.39 -7.15 5.57
CA VAL A 168 -19.66 -5.92 5.28
C VAL A 168 -18.64 -5.65 6.40
N PRO A 169 -17.37 -5.35 6.06
CA PRO A 169 -16.39 -4.87 7.01
C PRO A 169 -16.89 -3.74 7.90
N PHE A 170 -16.68 -3.90 9.20
CA PHE A 170 -17.07 -2.95 10.22
C PHE A 170 -15.87 -2.57 11.09
N ASP A 171 -15.72 -1.28 11.33
CA ASP A 171 -14.70 -0.69 12.20
C ASP A 171 -15.36 -0.06 13.43
N TYR A 172 -14.69 -0.17 14.58
CA TYR A 172 -15.10 0.47 15.83
C TYR A 172 -13.89 0.84 16.68
N GLY A 173 -14.02 1.91 17.47
CA GLY A 173 -12.94 2.42 18.30
C GLY A 173 -11.94 3.25 17.51
N LYS A 174 -11.05 3.93 18.22
CA LYS A 174 -9.91 4.59 17.58
C LYS A 174 -8.94 3.47 17.21
N VAL A 175 -8.89 3.14 15.93
CA VAL A 175 -7.74 2.43 15.37
C VAL A 175 -6.56 3.35 15.64
N GLU A 176 -5.66 2.97 16.56
CA GLU A 176 -4.29 3.41 16.43
C GLU A 176 -3.83 2.81 15.11
N GLU A 177 -4.06 3.57 14.04
CA GLU A 177 -3.49 3.32 12.73
C GLU A 177 -2.02 3.02 13.01
N PRO A 178 -1.51 1.81 12.73
CA PRO A 178 -0.11 1.51 12.99
C PRO A 178 0.65 2.64 12.33
N GLU A 179 1.33 3.50 13.11
CA GLU A 179 1.88 4.77 12.61
C GLU A 179 2.41 4.49 11.22
N GLU A 180 1.67 4.92 10.17
CA GLU A 180 2.09 4.66 8.80
C GLU A 180 3.53 5.14 8.78
N PRO A 181 4.52 4.27 8.49
CA PRO A 181 5.90 4.48 8.89
C PRO A 181 6.32 5.84 8.38
N LYS A 182 6.29 6.87 9.27
CA LYS A 182 6.04 8.28 8.91
C LYS A 182 6.45 8.47 7.48
N THR A 183 5.50 8.27 6.56
CA THR A 183 5.86 8.25 5.15
C THR A 183 6.43 9.63 4.97
N LEU A 184 7.73 9.68 4.67
CA LEU A 184 8.39 10.93 4.38
C LEU A 184 7.55 11.48 3.23
N GLU A 185 6.66 12.42 3.53
CA GLU A 185 5.96 13.16 2.51
C GLU A 185 7.07 13.88 1.79
N VAL A 186 7.52 13.28 0.69
CA VAL A 186 8.31 13.95 -0.32
C VAL A 186 7.34 14.99 -0.87
N ALA A 187 7.30 16.13 -0.17
CA ALA A 187 6.48 17.27 -0.50
C ALA A 187 6.60 17.47 -2.00
N GLN A 188 5.49 17.31 -2.71
CA GLN A 188 5.42 17.30 -4.16
C GLN A 188 6.14 18.52 -4.75
N LYS A 189 7.42 18.38 -5.09
CA LYS A 189 8.24 19.43 -5.71
C LYS A 189 7.98 19.55 -7.21
N SER A 190 7.02 18.77 -7.74
CA SER A 190 6.80 18.59 -9.18
C SER A 190 6.32 19.87 -9.89
N ARG A 191 5.58 20.75 -9.21
CA ARG A 191 5.01 21.95 -9.84
C ARG A 191 6.01 23.08 -10.03
N SER A 192 6.92 23.28 -9.06
CA SER A 192 8.01 24.26 -9.16
C SER A 192 9.13 23.75 -10.09
N TYR A 193 9.46 22.46 -10.00
CA TYR A 193 10.46 21.82 -10.86
C TYR A 193 10.07 21.84 -12.34
N ARG A 194 8.82 21.45 -12.68
CA ARG A 194 8.33 21.54 -14.07
C ARG A 194 8.48 22.95 -14.64
N ARG A 195 8.21 24.01 -13.86
CA ARG A 195 8.40 25.39 -14.32
C ARG A 195 9.87 25.75 -14.57
N SER A 196 10.78 25.29 -13.72
CA SER A 196 12.22 25.56 -13.88
C SER A 196 12.85 24.87 -15.10
N LEU A 197 12.23 23.79 -15.60
CA LEU A 197 12.74 22.99 -16.72
C LEU A 197 12.15 23.39 -18.09
N LEU A 198 11.03 24.12 -18.12
CA LEU A 198 10.38 24.51 -19.38
C LEU A 198 11.26 25.43 -20.24
N LEU A 199 11.92 26.42 -19.63
CA LEU A 199 12.76 27.38 -20.34
C LEU A 199 13.99 26.73 -21.01
N PRO A 200 14.80 25.89 -20.33
CA PRO A 200 15.92 25.21 -21.00
C PRO A 200 15.46 24.26 -22.11
N ILE A 201 14.34 23.53 -21.92
CA ILE A 201 13.79 22.66 -22.97
C ILE A 201 13.38 23.48 -24.20
N ALA A 202 12.68 24.59 -24.01
CA ALA A 202 12.26 25.46 -25.10
C ALA A 202 13.47 26.02 -25.88
N LEU A 203 14.50 26.51 -25.17
CA LEU A 203 15.72 27.01 -25.82
C LEU A 203 16.48 25.91 -26.57
N GLY A 204 16.54 24.69 -26.02
CA GLY A 204 17.13 23.54 -26.70
C GLY A 204 16.40 23.20 -28.00
N ALA A 205 15.06 23.14 -27.95
CA ALA A 205 14.23 22.90 -29.13
C ALA A 205 14.40 24.00 -30.20
N THR A 206 14.42 25.27 -29.79
CA THR A 206 14.67 26.40 -30.70
C THR A 206 16.06 26.33 -31.34
N GLY A 207 17.10 25.99 -30.57
CA GLY A 207 18.46 25.82 -31.08
C GLY A 207 18.57 24.71 -32.12
N CYS A 208 17.97 23.55 -31.87
CA CYS A 208 17.93 22.44 -32.82
C CYS A 208 17.17 22.80 -34.11
N ALA A 209 16.00 23.43 -33.98
CA ALA A 209 15.20 23.86 -35.13
C ALA A 209 15.94 24.90 -35.99
N ALA A 210 16.59 25.87 -35.35
CA ALA A 210 17.42 26.87 -36.04
C ALA A 210 18.62 26.21 -36.75
N GLY A 211 19.28 25.24 -36.11
CA GLY A 211 20.37 24.48 -36.74
C GLY A 211 19.93 23.73 -38.00
N ALA A 212 18.79 23.03 -37.92
CA ALA A 212 18.21 22.33 -39.08
C ALA A 212 17.85 23.28 -40.22
N ALA A 213 17.19 24.39 -39.92
CA ALA A 213 16.88 25.42 -40.92
C ALA A 213 18.15 26.01 -41.54
N GLY A 214 19.16 26.30 -40.73
CA GLY A 214 20.46 26.80 -41.20
C GLY A 214 21.14 25.84 -42.18
N ALA A 215 21.13 24.54 -41.89
CA ALA A 215 21.66 23.52 -42.79
C ALA A 215 20.93 23.48 -44.14
N ILE A 216 19.59 23.58 -44.14
CA ILE A 216 18.78 23.61 -45.37
C ILE A 216 19.15 24.84 -46.22
N PHE A 217 19.22 26.03 -45.63
CA PHE A 217 19.57 27.24 -46.36
C PHE A 217 21.03 27.27 -46.81
N PHE A 218 21.93 26.61 -46.07
CA PHE A 218 23.31 26.42 -46.50
C PHE A 218 23.39 25.55 -47.76
N VAL A 219 22.72 24.39 -47.77
CA VAL A 219 22.63 23.53 -48.97
C VAL A 219 22.01 24.29 -50.14
N LYS A 220 20.93 25.03 -49.90
CA LYS A 220 20.33 25.88 -50.95
C LYS A 220 21.32 26.90 -51.52
N SER A 221 22.16 27.49 -50.67
CA SER A 221 23.17 28.45 -51.12
C SER A 221 24.32 27.80 -51.90
N THR A 222 24.74 26.58 -51.55
CA THR A 222 25.75 25.84 -52.30
C THR A 222 25.21 25.37 -53.64
N ASP A 223 23.98 24.83 -53.66
CA ASP A 223 23.32 24.41 -54.89
C ASP A 223 23.14 25.58 -55.86
N ALA A 224 22.76 26.76 -55.35
CA ALA A 224 22.66 27.96 -56.17
C ALA A 224 24.01 28.34 -56.79
N ALA A 225 25.11 28.25 -56.02
CA ALA A 225 26.45 28.58 -56.49
C ALA A 225 26.98 27.57 -57.53
N ASP A 226 26.77 26.28 -57.30
CA ASP A 226 27.26 25.21 -58.19
C ASP A 226 26.54 25.21 -59.54
N ASN A 227 25.27 25.62 -59.57
CA ASN A 227 24.46 25.67 -60.80
C ASN A 227 24.59 27.00 -61.58
N TYR A 228 25.39 27.97 -61.11
CA TYR A 228 25.55 29.27 -61.78
C TYR A 228 26.79 29.31 -62.69
N ASP A 229 26.56 29.44 -64.01
CA ASP A 229 27.62 29.67 -65.00
C ASP A 229 27.70 31.15 -65.40
N ALA A 230 28.77 31.82 -64.95
CA ALA A 230 29.03 33.24 -65.19
C ALA A 230 29.38 33.56 -66.66
N SER A 231 29.78 32.57 -67.47
CA SER A 231 30.17 32.76 -68.88
C SER A 231 28.97 32.85 -69.83
N THR A 232 27.83 32.27 -69.43
CA THR A 232 26.63 32.13 -70.29
C THR A 232 25.48 33.04 -69.84
N ASN A 233 25.41 33.42 -68.56
CA ASN A 233 24.26 34.12 -67.96
C ASN A 233 24.58 35.49 -67.36
N HIS A 234 25.11 36.42 -68.18
CA HIS A 234 25.42 37.78 -67.74
C HIS A 234 24.18 38.61 -67.34
N VAL A 235 23.00 38.32 -67.92
CA VAL A 235 21.75 39.09 -67.68
C VAL A 235 21.12 38.78 -66.32
N ARG A 236 21.33 37.58 -65.76
CA ARG A 236 20.71 37.11 -64.50
C ARG A 236 21.65 37.16 -63.28
N GLN A 237 22.85 37.74 -63.44
CA GLN A 237 23.86 37.77 -62.37
C GLN A 237 23.35 38.44 -61.09
N LYS A 238 22.57 39.52 -61.21
CA LYS A 238 22.02 40.25 -60.06
C LYS A 238 20.99 39.41 -59.29
N GLU A 239 20.10 38.72 -59.98
CA GLU A 239 19.09 37.84 -59.38
C GLU A 239 19.74 36.67 -58.62
N PHE A 240 20.79 36.09 -59.22
CA PHE A 240 21.60 35.05 -58.57
C PHE A 240 22.28 35.57 -57.28
N LEU A 241 22.95 36.71 -57.34
CA LEU A 241 23.63 37.30 -56.18
C LEU A 241 22.63 37.61 -55.05
N GLU A 242 21.46 38.14 -55.38
CA GLU A 242 20.40 38.41 -54.40
C GLU A 242 19.90 37.12 -53.73
N GLU A 243 19.66 36.04 -54.48
CA GLU A 243 19.22 34.76 -53.92
C GLU A 243 20.31 34.05 -53.09
N TYR A 244 21.56 34.09 -53.58
CA TYR A 244 22.71 33.52 -52.90
C TYR A 244 23.00 34.25 -51.58
N GLU A 245 23.08 35.57 -51.60
CA GLU A 245 23.33 36.38 -50.39
C GLU A 245 22.18 36.27 -49.39
N ARG A 246 20.93 36.24 -49.85
CA ARG A 246 19.76 36.03 -48.99
C ARG A 246 19.80 34.66 -48.31
N SER A 247 20.04 33.59 -49.06
CA SER A 247 20.07 32.22 -48.51
C SER A 247 21.23 32.04 -47.54
N ARG A 248 22.41 32.55 -47.89
CA ARG A 248 23.60 32.53 -47.01
C ARG A 248 23.40 33.39 -45.76
N GLY A 249 22.78 34.57 -45.89
CA GLY A 249 22.46 35.44 -44.76
C GLY A 249 21.50 34.79 -43.77
N ILE A 250 20.48 34.09 -44.27
CA ILE A 250 19.56 33.31 -43.42
C ILE A 250 20.30 32.14 -42.74
N ALA A 251 21.15 31.41 -43.48
CA ALA A 251 21.93 30.30 -42.91
C ALA A 251 22.85 30.76 -41.75
N VAL A 252 23.55 31.89 -41.92
CA VAL A 252 24.41 32.48 -40.89
C VAL A 252 23.60 32.95 -39.69
N ALA A 253 22.44 33.59 -39.91
CA ALA A 253 21.56 34.03 -38.83
C ALA A 253 21.03 32.82 -38.01
N CYS A 254 20.59 31.76 -38.69
CA CYS A 254 20.16 30.52 -38.05
C CYS A 254 21.28 29.84 -37.24
N ALA A 255 22.51 29.81 -37.78
CA ALA A 255 23.68 29.28 -37.08
C ALA A 255 24.01 30.08 -35.81
N ALA A 256 23.92 31.42 -35.87
CA ALA A 256 24.11 32.28 -34.70
C ALA A 256 23.06 32.03 -33.60
N VAL A 257 21.80 31.84 -33.98
CA VAL A 257 20.71 31.49 -33.05
C VAL A 257 20.97 30.13 -32.39
N ALA A 258 21.36 29.12 -33.17
CA ALA A 258 21.69 27.79 -32.64
C ALA A 258 22.90 27.85 -31.68
N ALA A 259 23.96 28.58 -32.05
CA ALA A 259 25.17 28.74 -31.26
C ALA A 259 24.92 29.48 -29.94
N ALA A 260 23.90 30.34 -29.85
CA ALA A 260 23.50 31.00 -28.61
C ALA A 260 22.53 30.16 -27.77
N ALA A 261 21.53 29.54 -28.40
CA ALA A 261 20.44 28.85 -27.70
C ALA A 261 20.86 27.51 -27.09
N LEU A 262 21.73 26.74 -27.77
CA LEU A 262 22.16 25.43 -27.28
C LEU A 262 23.02 25.54 -26.01
N PRO A 263 24.07 26.38 -25.93
CA PRO A 263 24.83 26.53 -24.69
C PRO A 263 23.99 27.12 -23.55
N ALA A 264 23.10 28.07 -23.85
CA ALA A 264 22.20 28.66 -22.86
C ALA A 264 21.23 27.62 -22.27
N SER A 265 20.69 26.72 -23.10
CA SER A 265 19.82 25.64 -22.63
C SER A 265 20.53 24.68 -21.68
N VAL A 266 21.75 24.26 -22.02
CA VAL A 266 22.58 23.40 -21.17
C VAL A 266 22.94 24.09 -19.85
N LEU A 267 23.34 25.36 -19.89
CA LEU A 267 23.69 26.12 -18.69
C LEU A 267 22.50 26.26 -17.74
N LEU A 268 21.32 26.59 -18.26
CA LEU A 268 20.10 26.71 -17.48
C LEU A 268 19.64 25.35 -16.93
N TYR A 269 19.77 24.28 -17.71
CA TYR A 269 19.51 22.92 -17.25
C TYR A 269 20.42 22.54 -16.07
N VAL A 270 21.73 22.75 -16.19
CA VAL A 270 22.70 22.47 -15.12
C VAL A 270 22.42 23.33 -13.87
N ARG A 271 22.05 24.61 -14.04
CA ARG A 271 21.65 25.47 -12.92
C ARG A 271 20.39 24.96 -12.21
N ALA A 272 19.37 24.53 -12.96
CA ALA A 272 18.17 23.94 -12.40
C ALA A 272 18.50 22.68 -11.58
N MET A 273 19.37 21.81 -12.10
CA MET A 273 19.86 20.61 -11.41
C MET A 273 20.71 20.93 -10.18
N LYS A 274 21.51 22.00 -10.19
CA LYS A 274 22.34 22.40 -9.03
C LYS A 274 21.50 23.04 -7.91
N SER A 275 20.46 23.79 -8.27
CA SER A 275 19.48 24.32 -7.31
C SER A 275 18.74 23.21 -6.54
N GLU A 276 18.57 22.04 -7.17
CA GLU A 276 17.96 20.86 -6.54
C GLU A 276 18.78 20.36 -5.34
N LYS A 277 20.11 20.27 -5.48
CA LYS A 277 21.02 19.77 -4.44
C LYS A 277 21.15 20.71 -3.23
N ASN A 278 21.00 22.02 -3.43
CA ASN A 278 21.13 23.01 -2.35
C ASN A 278 19.83 23.28 -1.57
N THR A 279 18.69 22.68 -1.97
CA THR A 279 17.37 22.97 -1.39
C THR A 279 16.71 21.71 -0.82
N VAL A 280 17.48 20.86 -0.15
CA VAL A 280 16.96 19.87 0.80
C VAL A 280 17.05 20.51 2.18
N ALA A 281 16.19 21.48 2.45
CA ALA A 281 15.96 21.96 3.80
C ALA A 281 14.81 21.14 4.37
N ILE A 282 15.12 20.30 5.36
CA ILE A 282 14.12 19.52 6.09
C ILE A 282 13.27 20.53 6.87
N ARG A 283 12.01 20.73 6.48
CA ARG A 283 11.05 21.44 7.34
C ARG A 283 10.57 20.45 8.38
N LEU A 284 11.04 20.62 9.62
CA LEU A 284 10.50 19.90 10.76
C LEU A 284 9.12 20.49 11.11
N SER A 285 8.20 19.65 11.60
CA SER A 285 6.88 20.09 12.04
C SER A 285 7.00 21.02 13.26
N PRO A 286 6.06 21.97 13.50
CA PRO A 286 6.21 23.01 14.54
C PRO A 286 6.45 22.50 15.97
N GLY A 287 6.15 21.24 16.27
CA GLY A 287 6.46 20.59 17.56
C GLY A 287 7.82 19.91 17.65
N LEU A 288 8.45 19.58 16.51
CA LEU A 288 9.73 18.88 16.45
C LEU A 288 10.91 19.86 16.39
N ASP A 289 10.72 21.06 15.85
CA ASP A 289 11.73 22.13 15.83
C ASP A 289 12.27 22.44 17.24
N ALA A 290 11.43 22.42 18.28
CA ALA A 290 11.82 22.76 19.65
C ALA A 290 12.83 21.78 20.29
N GLN A 291 12.78 20.49 19.94
CA GLN A 291 13.70 19.48 20.48
C GLN A 291 15.07 19.47 19.76
N PHE A 292 15.12 19.88 18.50
CA PHE A 292 16.33 19.73 17.66
C PHE A 292 17.02 21.06 17.31
N GLN A 293 16.50 22.22 17.74
CA GLN A 293 17.18 23.52 17.66
C GLN A 293 18.68 23.51 18.07
N PRO A 294 19.11 22.84 19.18
CA PRO A 294 20.53 22.83 19.54
C PRO A 294 21.41 22.00 18.59
N LEU A 295 20.87 20.95 17.98
CA LEU A 295 21.61 20.08 17.04
C LEU A 295 21.75 20.70 15.65
N ILE A 296 20.76 21.47 15.20
CA ILE A 296 20.80 22.20 13.93
C ILE A 296 21.83 23.34 13.96
N ARG A 297 22.04 23.99 15.12
CA ARG A 297 23.09 25.01 15.29
C ARG A 297 24.53 24.47 15.20
N MET A 298 24.73 23.15 15.33
CA MET A 298 26.06 22.52 15.30
C MET A 298 26.49 22.06 13.90
N GLY A 299 25.69 22.30 12.84
CA GLY A 299 26.10 21.99 11.45
C GLY A 299 26.24 20.50 11.13
N VAL A 300 25.61 19.62 11.93
CA VAL A 300 25.66 18.17 11.71
C VAL A 300 24.72 17.80 10.56
N VAL A 301 25.29 17.52 9.40
CA VAL A 301 24.60 16.86 8.29
C VAL A 301 24.49 15.37 8.65
N VAL A 302 23.27 14.89 8.91
CA VAL A 302 23.01 13.47 9.11
C VAL A 302 23.01 12.79 7.74
N ASP A 303 24.11 12.09 7.41
CA ASP A 303 24.23 11.23 6.24
C ASP A 303 23.47 9.92 6.50
N ILE A 304 22.30 9.76 5.89
CA ILE A 304 21.53 8.51 5.95
C ILE A 304 22.00 7.64 4.78
N GLY A 305 23.13 6.97 4.98
CA GLY A 305 23.73 6.06 4.02
C GLY A 305 22.78 4.92 3.63
N LYS A 306 22.70 4.66 2.31
CA LYS A 306 22.07 3.47 1.73
C LYS A 306 22.76 2.20 2.27
N GLY A 307 22.07 1.42 3.09
CA GLY A 307 22.50 0.09 3.53
C GLY A 307 21.41 -0.93 3.24
N ALA A 308 21.73 -1.86 2.34
CA ALA A 308 20.89 -2.98 1.93
C ALA A 308 20.54 -3.90 3.12
N PHE A 309 19.27 -4.28 3.24
CA PHE A 309 18.86 -5.46 4.00
C PHE A 309 18.99 -6.70 3.10
N ARG A 310 19.60 -7.75 3.67
CA ARG A 310 19.71 -9.09 3.10
C ARG A 310 18.34 -9.73 2.87
#